data_AF-A0A1W6K8W4-F1
#
_entry.id   AF-A0A1W6K8W4-F1
#
_cell.length_a   1.000
_cell.length_b   1.000
_cell.length_c   1.000
_cell.angle_alpha   90.00
_cell.angle_beta   90.00
_cell.angle_gamma   90.00
#
_symmetry.space_group_name_H-M   'P 1'
#
loop_
_entity.id
_entity.type
_entity.pdbx_description
1 polymer ?
#
loop_
_entity_poly.entity_id
_entity_poly.type
_entity_poly.pdbx_seq_one_letter_code
_entity_poly.pdbx_strand_id
1 'polypeptide(L)'
;MDSFVRQKFPLVLNGLKSHNSRPMKHDPDDLIMLFSDLFREDYRTVLVKGSDEPEYLPATASGSYAQIIFAHGYYASALHEISHWCIAGEHRRTLRDFGYWYCPDGRDEAQQQAFEKAEIKPQALELLFSAASGTRFHISVDNLSGCGAWDENAFRRNVRAQADYYLEHGMPARAGLFFEMLKTFYGTGADFNEVWKKETRRLMPDDSATDTEVD
;
A
#
# COMPACT_ATOMS: atom_id res chain seq x y z
N MET A 1 10.36 7.36 -40.24
CA MET A 1 11.30 7.47 -39.10
C MET A 1 11.02 8.81 -38.47
N ASP A 2 10.04 8.87 -37.56
CA ASP A 2 9.80 10.08 -36.77
C ASP A 2 9.98 9.71 -35.30
N SER A 3 11.10 10.19 -34.77
CA SER A 3 11.45 10.16 -33.37
C SER A 3 10.58 11.20 -32.67
N PHE A 4 9.49 10.74 -32.03
CA PHE A 4 8.83 11.54 -31.01
C PHE A 4 9.78 11.66 -29.82
N VAL A 5 10.51 12.78 -29.80
CA VAL A 5 11.28 13.24 -28.65
C VAL A 5 10.31 13.34 -27.47
N ARG A 6 10.45 12.43 -26.51
CA ARG A 6 9.71 12.45 -25.24
C ARG A 6 9.98 13.78 -24.55
N GLN A 7 9.02 14.68 -24.57
CA GLN A 7 9.04 15.87 -23.75
C GLN A 7 8.77 15.41 -22.32
N LYS A 8 9.85 15.07 -21.58
CA LYS A 8 9.77 14.96 -20.12
C LYS A 8 9.20 16.28 -19.63
N PHE A 9 8.00 16.28 -19.08
CA PHE A 9 7.53 17.43 -18.31
C PHE A 9 8.58 17.65 -17.23
N PRO A 10 9.28 18.81 -17.21
CA PRO A 10 10.11 19.13 -16.07
C PRO A 10 9.17 19.17 -14.88
N LEU A 11 9.46 18.37 -13.85
CA LEU A 11 9.00 18.65 -12.50
C LEU A 11 9.47 20.06 -12.18
N VAL A 12 8.62 21.04 -12.46
CA VAL A 12 8.77 22.38 -11.93
C VAL A 12 8.40 22.25 -10.45
N LEU A 13 9.37 21.75 -9.67
CA LEU A 13 9.44 21.85 -8.21
C LEU A 13 9.64 23.33 -7.85
N ASN A 14 8.75 24.21 -8.33
CA ASN A 14 8.71 25.58 -7.88
C ASN A 14 8.07 25.60 -6.49
N GLY A 15 8.93 25.52 -5.49
CA GLY A 15 8.58 25.82 -4.11
C GLY A 15 8.57 24.63 -3.17
N LEU A 16 9.68 23.89 -3.10
CA LEU A 16 10.10 23.37 -1.79
C LEU A 16 10.33 24.59 -0.89
N LYS A 17 9.25 25.04 -0.23
CA LYS A 17 9.35 25.97 0.88
C LYS A 17 10.16 25.26 1.94
N SER A 18 11.45 25.58 1.98
CA SER A 18 12.24 25.54 3.21
C SER A 18 11.40 26.18 4.32
N HIS A 19 11.40 25.54 5.49
CA HIS A 19 10.63 25.83 6.70
C HIS A 19 9.23 25.17 6.79
N ASN A 20 9.14 23.99 7.42
CA ASN A 20 8.46 23.85 8.71
C ASN A 20 8.41 22.41 9.22
N SER A 21 8.80 22.26 10.49
CA SER A 21 8.59 21.11 11.38
C SER A 21 7.11 20.94 11.76
N ARG A 22 6.22 20.84 10.77
CA ARG A 22 4.82 20.43 10.97
C ARG A 22 4.61 19.06 10.33
N PRO A 23 3.88 18.13 10.97
CA PRO A 23 3.53 16.88 10.32
C PRO A 23 2.75 17.22 9.05
N MET A 24 3.26 16.80 7.88
CA MET A 24 2.49 16.89 6.65
C MET A 24 1.21 16.09 6.85
N LYS A 25 0.07 16.72 6.58
CA LYS A 25 -1.22 16.06 6.64
C LYS A 25 -1.32 15.16 5.42
N HIS A 26 -1.46 13.85 5.63
CA HIS A 26 -1.66 12.88 4.55
C HIS A 26 -3.04 13.07 3.93
N ASP A 27 -3.06 13.40 2.64
CA ASP A 27 -4.28 13.53 1.85
C ASP A 27 -4.31 12.41 0.79
N PRO A 28 -5.41 11.65 0.62
CA PRO A 28 -5.54 10.68 -0.47
C PRO A 28 -5.27 11.29 -1.85
N ASP A 29 -5.48 12.60 -2.05
CA ASP A 29 -5.20 13.27 -3.32
C ASP A 29 -3.70 13.29 -3.65
N ASP A 30 -2.82 13.27 -2.63
CA ASP A 30 -1.38 13.09 -2.82
C ASP A 30 -1.10 11.76 -3.52
N LEU A 31 -1.74 10.68 -3.06
CA LEU A 31 -1.54 9.34 -3.63
C LEU A 31 -2.07 9.24 -5.05
N ILE A 32 -3.20 9.90 -5.35
CA ILE A 32 -3.74 9.95 -6.72
C ILE A 32 -2.74 10.61 -7.67
N MET A 33 -2.18 11.75 -7.26
CA MET A 33 -1.18 12.49 -8.03
C MET A 33 0.09 11.64 -8.23
N LEU A 34 0.70 11.16 -7.14
CA LEU A 34 1.95 10.42 -7.17
C LEU A 34 1.83 9.10 -7.94
N PHE A 35 0.71 8.39 -7.78
CA PHE A 35 0.44 7.17 -8.54
C PHE A 35 0.28 7.46 -10.04
N SER A 36 -0.49 8.50 -10.38
CA SER A 36 -0.73 8.86 -11.77
C SER A 36 0.56 9.28 -12.49
N ASP A 37 1.41 10.05 -11.82
CA ASP A 37 2.71 10.48 -12.37
C ASP A 37 3.63 9.30 -12.71
N LEU A 38 3.58 8.22 -11.93
CA LEU A 38 4.38 7.03 -12.16
C LEU A 38 3.78 6.06 -13.18
N PHE A 39 2.46 5.86 -13.15
CA PHE A 39 1.85 4.68 -13.75
C PHE A 39 0.80 4.96 -14.82
N ARG A 40 0.35 6.21 -14.98
CA ARG A 40 -0.68 6.56 -15.96
C ARG A 40 -0.22 6.24 -17.39
N GLU A 41 0.95 6.70 -17.79
CA GLU A 41 1.41 6.52 -19.18
C GLU A 41 1.96 5.12 -19.43
N ASP A 42 2.88 4.64 -18.58
CA ASP A 42 3.58 3.37 -18.80
C ASP A 42 2.71 2.13 -18.51
N TYR A 43 1.78 2.23 -17.56
CA TYR A 43 0.90 1.12 -17.16
C TYR A 43 -0.57 1.34 -17.49
N ARG A 44 -0.93 2.48 -18.10
CA ARG A 44 -2.32 2.82 -18.44
C ARG A 44 -3.28 2.63 -17.26
N THR A 45 -2.83 2.94 -16.05
CA THR A 45 -3.62 2.75 -14.82
C THR A 45 -3.69 4.06 -14.05
N VAL A 46 -4.87 4.38 -13.51
CA VAL A 46 -5.10 5.54 -12.64
C VAL A 46 -5.67 5.11 -11.30
N LEU A 47 -5.43 5.92 -10.26
CA LEU A 47 -6.03 5.76 -8.94
C LEU A 47 -7.24 6.69 -8.83
N VAL A 48 -8.36 6.16 -8.36
CA VAL A 48 -9.65 6.87 -8.32
C VAL A 48 -10.26 6.77 -6.93
N LYS A 49 -10.69 7.91 -6.41
CA LYS A 49 -11.45 7.97 -5.15
C LYS A 49 -12.87 7.47 -5.38
N GLY A 50 -13.21 6.33 -4.78
CA GLY A 50 -14.54 5.75 -4.78
C GLY A 50 -15.42 6.22 -3.61
N SER A 51 -16.67 5.77 -3.59
CA SER A 51 -17.61 5.99 -2.48
C SER A 51 -17.50 4.85 -1.46
N ASP A 52 -17.92 3.65 -1.84
CA ASP A 52 -18.31 2.61 -0.88
C ASP A 52 -17.34 1.42 -0.87
N GLU A 53 -17.20 0.72 -2.00
CA GLU A 53 -16.36 -0.48 -2.09
C GLU A 53 -15.11 -0.22 -2.95
N PRO A 54 -13.97 -0.81 -2.58
CA PRO A 54 -12.81 -0.82 -3.44
C PRO A 54 -13.05 -1.76 -4.64
N GLU A 55 -12.47 -1.41 -5.78
CA GLU A 55 -12.62 -2.21 -7.00
C GLU A 55 -11.46 -1.97 -7.96
N TYR A 56 -10.99 -3.02 -8.62
CA TYR A 56 -10.14 -2.89 -9.80
C TYR A 56 -10.92 -3.12 -11.09
N LEU A 57 -10.92 -2.10 -11.95
CA LEU A 57 -11.51 -2.14 -13.29
C LEU A 57 -10.41 -2.20 -14.36
N PRO A 58 -10.31 -3.28 -15.16
CA PRO A 58 -9.40 -3.31 -16.28
C PRO A 58 -9.83 -2.32 -17.37
N ALA A 59 -8.89 -1.87 -18.20
CA ALA A 59 -9.23 -1.07 -19.38
C ALA A 59 -10.07 -1.91 -20.35
N THR A 60 -11.31 -1.48 -20.62
CA THR A 60 -12.25 -2.22 -21.48
C THR A 60 -12.25 -1.76 -22.94
N ALA A 61 -11.69 -0.58 -23.23
CA ALA A 61 -11.67 0.00 -24.57
C ALA A 61 -10.26 0.50 -24.95
N SER A 62 -9.99 0.54 -26.26
CA SER A 62 -8.78 1.18 -26.76
C SER A 62 -8.75 2.64 -26.36
N GLY A 63 -7.67 3.06 -25.69
CA GLY A 63 -7.54 4.42 -25.18
C GLY A 63 -8.05 4.65 -23.76
N SER A 64 -8.78 3.71 -23.14
CA SER A 64 -9.18 3.82 -21.73
C SER A 64 -8.04 3.44 -20.77
N TYR A 65 -8.12 3.95 -19.54
CA TYR A 65 -7.24 3.56 -18.43
C TYR A 65 -7.90 2.48 -17.58
N ALA A 66 -7.12 1.56 -17.05
CA ALA A 66 -7.54 0.75 -15.92
C ALA A 66 -7.67 1.64 -14.67
N GLN A 67 -8.56 1.28 -13.76
CA GLN A 67 -8.84 2.07 -12.56
C GLN A 67 -8.65 1.21 -11.33
N ILE A 68 -7.90 1.73 -10.37
CA ILE A 68 -7.87 1.24 -8.99
C ILE A 68 -8.77 2.19 -8.20
N ILE A 69 -9.92 1.70 -7.76
CA ILE A 69 -10.90 2.48 -7.00
C ILE A 69 -10.71 2.12 -5.53
N PHE A 70 -10.45 3.13 -4.68
CA PHE A 70 -10.32 2.94 -3.24
C PHE A 70 -11.50 3.55 -2.48
N ALA A 71 -11.84 2.96 -1.34
CA ALA A 71 -13.07 3.26 -0.63
C ALA A 71 -12.97 4.50 0.26
N HIS A 72 -14.10 5.21 0.41
CA HIS A 72 -14.33 6.30 1.37
C HIS A 72 -13.36 7.49 1.33
N GLY A 73 -12.48 7.57 0.34
CA GLY A 73 -11.42 8.58 0.35
C GLY A 73 -10.38 8.39 1.45
N TYR A 74 -10.22 7.18 2.00
CA TYR A 74 -9.26 6.96 3.07
C TYR A 74 -7.86 6.70 2.50
N TYR A 75 -6.87 7.39 3.07
CA TYR A 75 -5.47 7.26 2.67
C TYR A 75 -4.95 5.82 2.82
N ALA A 76 -5.31 5.14 3.92
CA ALA A 76 -4.96 3.74 4.12
C ALA A 76 -5.61 2.81 3.08
N SER A 77 -6.88 3.05 2.74
CA SER A 77 -7.55 2.29 1.67
C SER A 77 -6.84 2.47 0.32
N ALA A 78 -6.43 3.70 -0.03
CA ALA A 78 -5.64 3.92 -1.24
C ALA A 78 -4.30 3.15 -1.23
N LEU A 79 -3.55 3.16 -0.12
CA LEU A 79 -2.31 2.38 -0.01
C LEU A 79 -2.54 0.87 -0.14
N HIS A 80 -3.62 0.37 0.47
CA HIS A 80 -4.01 -1.03 0.39
C HIS A 80 -4.29 -1.46 -1.06
N GLU A 81 -5.11 -0.70 -1.78
CA GLU A 81 -5.44 -1.00 -3.19
C GLU A 81 -4.23 -0.92 -4.13
N ILE A 82 -3.35 0.07 -3.92
CA ILE A 82 -2.09 0.15 -4.68
C ILE A 82 -1.22 -1.07 -4.40
N SER A 83 -1.18 -1.55 -3.15
CA SER A 83 -0.42 -2.74 -2.76
C SER A 83 -0.93 -4.00 -3.47
N HIS A 84 -2.25 -4.22 -3.50
CA HIS A 84 -2.86 -5.28 -4.29
C HIS A 84 -2.50 -5.19 -5.77
N TRP A 85 -2.62 -4.01 -6.36
CA TRP A 85 -2.27 -3.78 -7.75
C TRP A 85 -0.80 -4.09 -8.03
N CYS A 86 0.12 -3.70 -7.13
CA CYS A 86 1.56 -3.96 -7.25
C CYS A 86 1.89 -5.47 -7.22
N ILE A 87 1.14 -6.28 -6.48
CA ILE A 87 1.28 -7.74 -6.42
C ILE A 87 0.66 -8.43 -7.65
N ALA A 88 -0.46 -7.92 -8.16
CA ALA A 88 -1.17 -8.53 -9.28
C ALA A 88 -0.34 -8.53 -10.58
N GLY A 89 0.02 -9.72 -11.08
CA GLY A 89 0.76 -9.89 -12.34
C GLY A 89 -0.02 -9.43 -13.58
N GLU A 90 0.65 -9.34 -14.73
CA GLU A 90 0.08 -8.81 -15.98
C GLU A 90 -1.26 -9.44 -16.36
N HIS A 91 -1.33 -10.77 -16.35
CA HIS A 91 -2.57 -11.48 -16.66
C HIS A 91 -3.71 -11.15 -15.68
N ARG A 92 -3.42 -11.07 -14.37
CA ARG A 92 -4.46 -10.73 -13.39
C ARG A 92 -4.99 -9.31 -13.61
N ARG A 93 -4.17 -8.38 -14.06
CA ARG A 93 -4.60 -7.00 -14.36
C ARG A 93 -5.51 -6.88 -15.58
N THR A 94 -5.78 -7.97 -16.31
CA THR A 94 -6.83 -7.99 -17.34
C THR A 94 -8.18 -8.42 -16.78
N LEU A 95 -8.27 -8.78 -15.50
CA LEU A 95 -9.47 -9.27 -14.83
C LEU A 95 -9.96 -8.23 -13.82
N ARG A 96 -11.28 -8.10 -13.69
CA ARG A 96 -11.90 -7.35 -12.59
C ARG A 96 -11.42 -7.92 -11.26
N ASP A 97 -11.07 -7.04 -10.31
CA ASP A 97 -10.53 -7.40 -8.98
C ASP A 97 -9.38 -8.42 -9.04
N PHE A 98 -8.57 -8.33 -10.10
CA PHE A 98 -7.44 -9.21 -10.35
C PHE A 98 -7.79 -10.72 -10.43
N GLY A 99 -9.07 -11.03 -10.62
CA GLY A 99 -9.63 -12.38 -10.58
C GLY A 99 -9.59 -13.02 -9.20
N TYR A 100 -9.46 -12.24 -8.11
CA TYR A 100 -9.63 -12.75 -6.76
C TYR A 100 -11.11 -13.02 -6.46
N TRP A 101 -11.36 -14.07 -5.68
CA TRP A 101 -12.71 -14.37 -5.21
C TRP A 101 -13.05 -13.46 -4.03
N TYR A 102 -14.23 -12.82 -4.06
CA TYR A 102 -14.74 -12.06 -2.92
C TYR A 102 -15.32 -13.01 -1.88
N CYS A 103 -14.65 -13.12 -0.73
CA CYS A 103 -15.15 -13.86 0.42
C CYS A 103 -15.59 -12.84 1.49
N PRO A 104 -16.91 -12.62 1.65
CA PRO A 104 -17.41 -11.64 2.60
C PRO A 104 -17.06 -12.04 4.04
N ASP A 105 -17.25 -11.08 4.94
CA ASP A 105 -17.19 -11.28 6.39
C ASP A 105 -18.03 -12.49 6.86
N GLY A 106 -17.63 -13.11 7.98
CA GLY A 106 -18.22 -14.37 8.45
C GLY A 106 -17.46 -15.62 7.99
N ARG A 107 -16.17 -15.48 7.68
CA ARG A 107 -15.32 -16.56 7.19
C ARG A 107 -15.08 -17.61 8.27
N ASP A 108 -15.18 -18.87 7.87
CA ASP A 108 -14.72 -19.99 8.68
C ASP A 108 -13.19 -19.98 8.81
N GLU A 109 -12.69 -20.83 9.68
CA GLU A 109 -11.28 -20.96 9.99
C GLU A 109 -10.40 -21.24 8.75
N ALA A 110 -10.81 -22.14 7.86
CA ALA A 110 -10.04 -22.52 6.68
C ALA A 110 -10.04 -21.39 5.64
N GLN A 111 -11.18 -20.71 5.48
CA GLN A 111 -11.33 -19.52 4.64
C GLN A 111 -10.47 -18.36 5.17
N GLN A 112 -10.45 -18.14 6.47
CA GLN A 112 -9.63 -17.11 7.10
C GLN A 112 -8.13 -17.38 6.91
N GLN A 113 -7.66 -18.61 7.07
CA GLN A 113 -6.27 -18.98 6.79
C GLN A 113 -5.89 -18.74 5.32
N ALA A 114 -6.79 -19.06 4.39
CA ALA A 114 -6.57 -18.82 2.97
C ALA A 114 -6.50 -17.32 2.65
N PHE A 115 -7.36 -16.52 3.28
CA PHE A 115 -7.36 -15.06 3.20
C PHE A 115 -6.04 -14.48 3.73
N GLU A 116 -5.66 -14.80 4.97
CA GLU A 116 -4.43 -14.31 5.59
C GLU A 116 -3.21 -14.64 4.74
N LYS A 117 -3.15 -15.85 4.16
CA LYS A 117 -2.05 -16.23 3.25
C LYS A 117 -1.99 -15.35 1.99
N ALA A 118 -3.14 -14.98 1.43
CA ALA A 118 -3.21 -14.10 0.26
C ALA A 118 -2.83 -12.65 0.61
N GLU A 119 -3.14 -12.22 1.83
CA GLU A 119 -2.92 -10.86 2.35
C GLU A 119 -1.50 -10.56 2.83
N ILE A 120 -0.67 -11.58 3.08
CA ILE A 120 0.71 -11.36 3.58
C ILE A 120 1.48 -10.39 2.68
N LYS A 121 1.42 -10.55 1.35
CA LYS A 121 2.20 -9.73 0.41
C LYS A 121 1.61 -8.33 0.21
N PRO A 122 0.29 -8.16 -0.03
CA PRO A 122 -0.34 -6.85 -0.05
C PRO A 122 -0.07 -6.05 1.23
N GLN A 123 -0.34 -6.61 2.41
CA GLN A 123 -0.15 -5.88 3.67
C GLN A 123 1.31 -5.63 4.01
N ALA A 124 2.26 -6.45 3.53
CA ALA A 124 3.68 -6.15 3.64
C ALA A 124 4.08 -4.92 2.81
N LEU A 125 3.54 -4.76 1.60
CA LEU A 125 3.75 -3.55 0.81
C LEU A 125 3.04 -2.34 1.43
N GLU A 126 1.82 -2.51 1.95
CA GLU A 126 1.08 -1.44 2.62
C GLU A 126 1.84 -0.92 3.85
N LEU A 127 2.42 -1.82 4.65
CA LEU A 127 3.29 -1.49 5.77
C LEU A 127 4.51 -0.68 5.31
N LEU A 128 5.17 -1.08 4.22
CA LEU A 128 6.32 -0.36 3.66
C LEU A 128 5.95 1.01 3.10
N PHE A 129 4.82 1.13 2.40
CA PHE A 129 4.32 2.40 1.90
C PHE A 129 3.87 3.33 3.02
N SER A 130 3.28 2.79 4.09
CA SER A 130 2.93 3.55 5.28
C SER A 130 4.19 4.12 5.94
N ALA A 131 5.22 3.29 6.14
CA ALA A 131 6.51 3.76 6.64
C ALA A 131 7.17 4.80 5.70
N ALA A 132 7.15 4.57 4.38
CA ALA A 132 7.69 5.50 3.39
C ALA A 132 6.97 6.85 3.38
N SER A 133 5.67 6.87 3.66
CA SER A 133 4.91 8.11 3.78
C SER A 133 4.91 8.71 5.19
N GLY A 134 5.38 7.98 6.19
CA GLY A 134 5.33 8.41 7.60
C GLY A 134 3.93 8.32 8.21
N THR A 135 3.01 7.55 7.62
CA THR A 135 1.73 7.20 8.22
C THR A 135 1.84 5.99 9.14
N ARG A 136 0.81 5.79 9.97
CA ARG A 136 0.66 4.58 10.77
C ARG A 136 -0.02 3.49 9.95
N PHE A 137 0.57 2.31 9.94
CA PHE A 137 0.00 1.08 9.42
C PHE A 137 -0.89 0.40 10.46
N HIS A 138 -1.98 -0.19 9.99
CA HIS A 138 -2.89 -1.00 10.78
C HIS A 138 -3.07 -2.34 10.07
N ILE A 139 -2.76 -3.44 10.75
CA ILE A 139 -3.05 -4.78 10.22
C ILE A 139 -4.57 -4.91 10.03
N SER A 140 -5.00 -5.54 8.94
CA SER A 140 -6.40 -5.86 8.71
C SER A 140 -6.59 -7.35 8.58
N VAL A 141 -7.41 -7.94 9.45
CA VAL A 141 -7.80 -9.36 9.35
C VAL A 141 -9.16 -9.56 8.70
N ASP A 142 -9.88 -8.45 8.51
CA ASP A 142 -11.12 -8.29 7.73
C ASP A 142 -12.19 -9.39 7.95
N ASN A 143 -12.47 -9.74 9.22
CA ASN A 143 -13.43 -10.79 9.58
C ASN A 143 -14.15 -10.47 10.90
N LEU A 144 -14.93 -9.38 10.93
CA LEU A 144 -15.61 -8.87 12.13
C LEU A 144 -16.76 -9.76 12.62
N SER A 145 -17.46 -10.45 11.71
CA SER A 145 -18.61 -11.32 12.00
C SER A 145 -18.26 -12.81 11.99
N GLY A 146 -17.01 -13.15 11.68
CA GLY A 146 -16.50 -14.52 11.69
C GLY A 146 -15.73 -14.88 12.97
N CYS A 147 -14.80 -15.82 12.84
CA CYS A 147 -13.92 -16.24 13.94
C CYS A 147 -12.86 -15.19 14.33
N GLY A 148 -12.81 -14.04 13.64
CA GLY A 148 -11.70 -13.09 13.75
C GLY A 148 -10.46 -13.60 13.02
N ALA A 149 -9.28 -13.19 13.48
CA ALA A 149 -8.01 -13.75 13.01
C ALA A 149 -7.84 -15.18 13.53
N TRP A 150 -7.30 -16.08 12.70
CA TRP A 150 -6.97 -17.43 13.18
C TRP A 150 -5.82 -17.37 14.20
N ASP A 151 -4.75 -16.65 13.87
CA ASP A 151 -3.64 -16.30 14.76
C ASP A 151 -3.10 -14.92 14.33
N GLU A 152 -3.63 -13.86 14.92
CA GLU A 152 -3.28 -12.48 14.58
C GLU A 152 -1.77 -12.21 14.73
N ASN A 153 -1.15 -12.79 15.76
CA ASN A 153 0.28 -12.61 16.02
C ASN A 153 1.12 -13.30 14.95
N ALA A 154 0.76 -14.51 14.51
CA ALA A 154 1.42 -15.17 13.39
C ALA A 154 1.23 -14.38 12.09
N PHE A 155 0.03 -13.87 11.83
CA PHE A 155 -0.24 -13.09 10.62
C PHE A 155 0.59 -11.81 10.58
N ARG A 156 0.60 -11.03 11.67
CA ARG A 156 1.46 -9.84 11.80
C ARG A 156 2.95 -10.19 11.62
N ARG A 157 3.42 -11.34 12.14
CA ARG A 157 4.83 -11.77 12.02
C ARG A 157 5.17 -12.08 10.56
N ASN A 158 4.27 -12.77 9.87
CA ASN A 158 4.45 -13.11 8.46
C ASN A 158 4.46 -11.87 7.56
N VAL A 159 3.57 -10.90 7.82
CA VAL A 159 3.55 -9.60 7.13
C VAL A 159 4.87 -8.85 7.35
N ARG A 160 5.35 -8.78 8.61
CA ARG A 160 6.63 -8.13 8.92
C ARG A 160 7.80 -8.82 8.22
N ALA A 161 7.88 -10.14 8.30
CA ALA A 161 8.96 -10.92 7.69
C ALA A 161 8.97 -10.74 6.16
N GLN A 162 7.80 -10.69 5.52
CA GLN A 162 7.70 -10.43 4.08
C GLN A 162 8.14 -9.00 3.73
N ALA A 163 7.86 -8.00 4.56
CA ALA A 163 8.33 -6.63 4.36
C ALA A 163 9.85 -6.52 4.51
N ASP A 164 10.45 -7.16 5.53
CA ASP A 164 11.90 -7.22 5.70
C ASP A 164 12.56 -7.92 4.49
N TYR A 165 11.98 -9.03 4.02
CA TYR A 165 12.44 -9.71 2.82
C TYR A 165 12.48 -8.78 1.61
N TYR A 166 11.44 -7.95 1.41
CA TYR A 166 11.41 -6.99 0.31
C TYR A 166 12.45 -5.88 0.42
N LEU A 167 12.77 -5.43 1.64
CA LEU A 167 13.85 -4.46 1.86
C LEU A 167 15.23 -5.04 1.54
N GLU A 168 15.45 -6.32 1.84
CA GLU A 168 16.74 -7.00 1.64
C GLU A 168 16.93 -7.49 0.19
N HIS A 169 15.89 -8.08 -0.41
CA HIS A 169 15.97 -8.78 -1.69
C HIS A 169 15.36 -7.99 -2.86
N GLY A 170 14.72 -6.86 -2.57
CA GLY A 170 14.05 -6.01 -3.54
C GLY A 170 12.53 -6.26 -3.64
N MET A 171 11.82 -5.17 -3.91
CA MET A 171 10.38 -5.15 -4.13
C MET A 171 10.03 -5.51 -5.59
N PRO A 172 8.78 -5.92 -5.89
CA PRO A 172 8.27 -5.89 -7.25
C PRO A 172 8.49 -4.51 -7.87
N ALA A 173 8.87 -4.44 -9.15
CA ALA A 173 9.34 -3.21 -9.80
C ALA A 173 8.41 -2.00 -9.58
N ARG A 174 7.09 -2.20 -9.73
CA ARG A 174 6.09 -1.14 -9.50
C ARG A 174 6.05 -0.68 -8.05
N ALA A 175 6.14 -1.60 -7.10
CA ALA A 175 6.18 -1.27 -5.68
C ALA A 175 7.44 -0.49 -5.32
N GLY A 176 8.61 -0.89 -5.86
CA GLY A 176 9.86 -0.15 -5.64
C GLY A 176 9.80 1.28 -6.16
N LEU A 177 9.24 1.51 -7.34
CA LEU A 177 9.04 2.86 -7.89
C LEU A 177 8.15 3.72 -7.00
N PHE A 178 7.03 3.16 -6.54
CA PHE A 178 6.10 3.88 -5.67
C PHE A 178 6.70 4.17 -4.28
N PHE A 179 7.41 3.20 -3.70
CA PHE A 179 8.09 3.32 -2.43
C PHE A 179 9.11 4.47 -2.41
N GLU A 180 9.97 4.56 -3.44
CA GLU A 180 10.95 5.65 -3.54
C GLU A 180 10.30 7.02 -3.82
N MET A 181 9.20 7.04 -4.58
CA MET A 181 8.41 8.25 -4.79
C MET A 181 7.81 8.76 -3.47
N LEU A 182 7.22 7.87 -2.65
CA LEU A 182 6.69 8.22 -1.34
C LEU A 182 7.79 8.75 -0.41
N LYS A 183 8.95 8.08 -0.34
CA LYS A 183 10.09 8.53 0.48
C LYS A 183 10.56 9.92 0.10
N THR A 184 10.61 10.20 -1.21
CA THR A 184 11.03 11.49 -1.73
C THR A 184 10.00 12.57 -1.43
N PHE A 185 8.72 12.31 -1.68
CA PHE A 185 7.64 13.27 -1.46
C PHE A 185 7.44 13.59 0.03
N TYR A 186 7.44 12.56 0.89
CA TYR A 186 7.23 12.72 2.33
C TYR A 186 8.51 13.03 3.13
N GLY A 187 9.67 13.05 2.47
CA GLY A 187 10.96 13.39 3.11
C GLY A 187 11.45 12.35 4.13
N THR A 188 10.99 11.11 4.05
CA THR A 188 11.35 10.04 4.99
C THR A 188 12.62 9.30 4.60
N GLY A 189 13.20 9.59 3.43
CA GLY A 189 14.33 8.83 2.88
C GLY A 189 15.59 8.84 3.76
N ALA A 190 15.94 9.97 4.37
CA ALA A 190 17.15 10.09 5.20
C ALA A 190 17.05 9.30 6.51
N ASP A 191 15.85 9.27 7.11
CA ASP A 191 15.59 8.66 8.41
C ASP A 191 14.77 7.36 8.29
N PHE A 192 14.71 6.76 7.09
CA PHE A 192 13.81 5.64 6.82
C PHE A 192 14.03 4.47 7.78
N ASN A 193 15.28 4.18 8.14
CA ASN A 193 15.60 3.11 9.08
C ASN A 193 14.99 3.36 10.48
N GLU A 194 14.94 4.60 10.94
CA GLU A 194 14.34 4.96 12.23
C GLU A 194 12.81 4.94 12.16
N VAL A 195 12.24 5.43 11.05
CA VAL A 195 10.80 5.31 10.78
C VAL A 195 10.39 3.83 10.74
N TRP A 196 11.18 2.99 10.07
CA TRP A 196 10.96 1.55 9.96
C TRP A 196 11.01 0.85 11.31
N LYS A 197 12.03 1.10 12.13
CA LYS A 197 12.12 0.56 13.50
C LYS A 197 10.92 0.94 14.34
N LYS A 198 10.50 2.22 14.28
CA LYS A 198 9.35 2.72 15.03
C LYS A 198 8.05 2.05 14.60
N GLU A 199 7.84 1.94 13.29
CA GLU A 199 6.59 1.39 12.77
C GLU A 199 6.45 -0.10 13.05
N THR A 200 7.57 -0.80 13.00
CA THR A 200 7.56 -2.22 13.22
C THR A 200 7.49 -2.63 14.69
N ARG A 201 8.02 -1.82 15.61
CA ARG A 201 7.76 -1.95 17.06
C ARG A 201 6.29 -1.72 17.39
N ARG A 202 5.56 -0.91 16.62
CA ARG A 202 4.12 -0.73 16.81
C ARG A 202 3.31 -1.92 16.30
N LEU A 203 3.75 -2.51 15.19
CA LEU A 203 3.12 -3.71 14.63
C LEU A 203 3.26 -4.90 15.58
N MET A 204 4.42 -5.00 16.25
CA MET A 204 4.79 -5.99 17.26
C MET A 204 5.32 -5.31 18.51
N PRO A 205 4.45 -4.92 19.45
CA PRO A 205 4.90 -4.53 20.79
C PRO A 205 5.60 -5.75 21.41
N ASP A 206 6.78 -5.58 22.02
CA ASP A 206 7.36 -6.65 22.81
C ASP A 206 6.38 -7.03 23.94
N ASP A 207 6.08 -8.32 24.09
CA ASP A 207 5.25 -8.88 25.16
C ASP A 207 5.88 -8.71 26.56
N SER A 208 7.00 -7.99 26.69
CA SER A 208 7.76 -7.81 27.94
C SER A 208 7.33 -6.60 28.78
N ALA A 209 6.30 -5.85 28.36
CA ALA A 209 5.75 -4.73 29.15
C ALA A 209 4.56 -5.15 30.02
N THR A 210 4.72 -6.18 30.85
CA THR A 210 3.89 -6.37 32.06
C THR A 210 4.78 -6.36 33.29
N ASP A 211 5.52 -5.27 33.49
CA ASP A 211 5.91 -4.85 34.83
C ASP A 211 4.74 -4.05 35.42
N THR A 212 3.75 -4.75 35.95
CA THR A 212 2.99 -4.23 37.07
C THR A 212 3.83 -4.40 38.33
N GLU A 213 4.68 -3.41 38.60
CA GLU A 213 4.95 -3.02 39.97
C GLU A 213 3.60 -2.56 40.56
N VAL A 214 3.06 -3.36 41.46
CA VAL A 214 2.10 -2.91 42.45
C VAL A 214 2.65 -3.39 43.79
N ASP A 215 3.00 -2.42 44.62
CA ASP A 215 3.41 -2.54 46.03
C ASP A 215 2.53 -3.52 46.84
#